data_AF-A0A6A6K5A1-F1
#
_entry.id   AF-A0A6A6K5A1-F1
#
_cell.length_a   1.000
_cell.length_b   1.000
_cell.length_c   1.000
_cell.angle_alpha   90.00
_cell.angle_beta   90.00
_cell.angle_gamma   90.00
#
_symmetry.space_group_name_H-M   'P 1'
#
loop_
_entity.id
_entity.type
_entity.pdbx_description
1 polymer ?
#
loop_
_entity_poly.entity_id
_entity_poly.type
_entity_poly.pdbx_seq_one_letter_code
_entity_poly.pdbx_strand_id
1 'polypeptide(L)'
;MATTLALLSLVIQVLKAILGFLLCPILLHYPQKIISLCSSVIFRSEAHPDMIRSDGVATPENYQKDLENILFCAVGHACFLQVDAGADLIITQLFYDTDIFPEFVNDCRQIGINCPIVPGIMPINNYKGFLRMTGFCKTKIPAEVTAALEPIKDNEEAVRAYGIHLGTEVCKKILAHGIKTLHLYTLNMEKSALAILMNLGLIDESKITRSLPWRRPTNVFRAKEDVHPIFWANRPKSYISRTLSWEQYPHGRWEDSCNPSYGALTDYQFMRARARDKKLHDEWATPLNSIEDILEKFKKHCLGKLKSSPWSELDGLQPETKIINEQLGKINLKGFLTINSQPAVNGERSDSPSVGKLGGPGGYVYQKAYLEFFCSTDKLQVLVDKCKSFPLITYMAVNKGGTLVSNVGTNDVNVVTWGVFPAKQIIQPTVVDPASFNVWKDEAFEIWSRGWASLYPEDDPSRKIA
;
A
#
# COMPACT_ATOMS: atom_id res chain seq x y z
N MET A 1 27.47 2.52 -37.34
CA MET A 1 27.48 3.39 -36.14
C MET A 1 26.06 3.77 -35.69
N ALA A 2 25.12 2.82 -35.66
CA ALA A 2 23.76 3.01 -35.13
C ALA A 2 23.16 1.66 -34.67
N THR A 3 24.00 0.81 -34.07
CA THR A 3 23.63 -0.55 -33.61
C THR A 3 24.20 -0.86 -32.22
N THR A 4 24.59 0.18 -31.47
CA THR A 4 25.19 0.04 -30.12
C THR A 4 24.78 1.21 -29.23
N LEU A 5 23.48 1.45 -29.11
CA LEU A 5 22.93 2.40 -28.14
C LEU A 5 21.72 1.75 -27.47
N ALA A 6 21.92 1.26 -26.24
CA ALA A 6 20.83 0.93 -25.34
C ALA A 6 20.39 2.21 -24.64
N LEU A 7 19.17 2.67 -24.93
CA LEU A 7 18.51 3.74 -24.20
C LEU A 7 18.03 3.17 -22.85
N LEU A 8 18.86 3.31 -21.81
CA LEU A 8 18.51 2.89 -20.45
C LEU A 8 17.76 4.02 -19.75
N SER A 9 16.43 3.88 -19.64
CA SER A 9 15.61 4.75 -18.78
C SER A 9 15.66 4.21 -17.34
N LEU A 10 16.47 4.85 -16.49
CA LEU A 10 16.52 4.59 -15.06
C LEU A 10 15.42 5.39 -14.37
N VAL A 11 14.32 4.72 -14.02
CA VAL A 11 13.39 5.24 -13.00
C VAL A 11 14.03 4.96 -11.64
N ILE A 12 14.69 5.96 -11.07
CA ILE A 12 15.19 5.91 -9.69
C ILE A 12 13.96 5.94 -8.77
N GLN A 13 13.45 4.77 -8.41
CA GLN A 13 12.57 4.64 -7.27
C GLN A 13 13.43 4.82 -6.03
N VAL A 14 13.11 5.82 -5.20
CA VAL A 14 13.84 6.13 -3.96
C VAL A 14 13.74 4.93 -3.01
N LEU A 15 14.67 3.98 -3.13
CA LEU A 15 14.85 2.84 -2.25
C LEU A 15 15.82 3.25 -1.14
N LYS A 16 15.36 3.15 0.12
CA LYS A 16 16.17 3.47 1.31
C LYS A 16 16.93 2.26 1.87
N ALA A 17 16.61 1.05 1.40
CA ALA A 17 17.21 -0.19 1.86
C ALA A 17 17.46 -1.10 0.66
N ILE A 18 18.64 -1.74 0.65
CA ILE A 18 19.03 -2.70 -0.38
C ILE A 18 19.53 -3.96 0.33
N LEU A 19 18.96 -5.10 -0.06
CA LEU A 19 19.39 -6.40 0.41
C LEU A 19 20.49 -6.92 -0.53
N GLY A 20 21.71 -7.02 -0.02
CA GLY A 20 22.84 -7.64 -0.70
C GLY A 20 22.79 -9.16 -0.56
N PHE A 21 22.87 -9.86 -1.67
CA PHE A 21 22.97 -11.32 -1.72
C PHE A 21 24.35 -11.72 -2.23
N LEU A 22 24.98 -12.72 -1.60
CA LEU A 22 26.26 -13.30 -2.01
C LEU A 22 26.15 -14.26 -3.22
N LEU A 23 25.26 -13.96 -4.17
CA LEU A 23 25.01 -14.81 -5.36
C LEU A 23 25.66 -14.30 -6.66
N CYS A 24 26.38 -13.17 -6.65
CA CYS A 24 27.07 -12.66 -7.86
C CYS A 24 28.16 -11.62 -7.53
N PRO A 25 29.31 -11.55 -8.25
CA PRO A 25 30.42 -10.63 -7.95
C PRO A 25 30.21 -9.18 -8.44
N ILE A 26 28.96 -8.68 -8.49
CA ILE A 26 28.68 -7.32 -8.97
C ILE A 26 27.86 -6.57 -7.90
N LEU A 27 28.56 -5.96 -6.95
CA LEU A 27 28.02 -4.88 -6.12
C LEU A 27 28.33 -3.55 -6.80
N LEU A 28 27.30 -2.91 -7.37
CA LEU A 28 27.39 -1.55 -7.91
C LEU A 28 27.53 -0.56 -6.76
N HIS A 29 28.52 0.33 -6.88
CA HIS A 29 28.86 1.39 -5.93
C HIS A 29 27.79 2.50 -5.95
N TYR A 30 27.20 2.85 -4.81
CA TYR A 30 26.21 3.93 -4.70
C TYR A 30 26.53 4.84 -3.49
N PRO A 31 26.51 6.19 -3.64
CA PRO A 31 27.12 7.12 -2.69
C PRO A 31 26.18 7.71 -1.61
N GLN A 32 25.01 7.14 -1.34
CA GLN A 32 24.10 7.62 -0.28
C GLN A 32 23.91 6.54 0.77
N LYS A 33 23.97 6.85 2.08
CA LYS A 33 23.77 5.90 3.21
C LYS A 33 22.73 4.81 2.89
N ILE A 34 23.22 3.64 2.49
CA ILE A 34 22.42 2.46 2.14
C ILE A 34 22.37 1.60 3.37
N ILE A 35 21.17 1.23 3.81
CA ILE A 35 21.01 0.10 4.73
C ILE A 35 21.42 -1.14 3.95
N SER A 36 22.68 -1.55 4.13
CA SER A 36 23.22 -2.80 3.58
C SER A 36 22.73 -3.94 4.46
N LEU A 37 21.94 -4.84 3.88
CA LEU A 37 21.50 -6.05 4.55
C LEU A 37 22.20 -7.26 3.94
N CYS A 38 22.69 -8.18 4.76
CA CYS A 38 23.20 -9.48 4.31
C CYS A 38 22.13 -10.56 4.52
N SER A 39 21.70 -11.21 3.44
CA SER A 39 20.78 -12.36 3.46
C SER A 39 21.50 -13.60 2.92
N SER A 40 22.36 -14.18 3.75
CA SER A 40 22.91 -15.53 3.56
C SER A 40 23.66 -15.90 4.83
N VAL A 41 22.91 -16.12 5.91
CA VAL A 41 23.50 -16.41 7.21
C VAL A 41 22.93 -17.71 7.72
N ILE A 42 23.85 -18.62 7.96
CA ILE A 42 23.60 -20.04 7.98
C ILE A 42 24.17 -20.60 9.28
N PHE A 43 23.37 -21.42 9.94
CA PHE A 43 23.60 -21.83 11.31
C PHE A 43 24.75 -22.85 11.40
N ARG A 44 25.30 -23.10 12.59
CA ARG A 44 26.40 -24.06 12.83
C ARG A 44 26.22 -25.44 12.16
N SER A 45 24.99 -25.87 11.90
CA SER A 45 24.67 -27.09 11.16
C SER A 45 24.43 -26.92 9.65
N GLU A 46 24.16 -25.73 9.16
CA GLU A 46 23.78 -25.47 7.78
C GLU A 46 24.82 -24.48 7.21
N ALA A 47 25.64 -24.88 6.22
CA ALA A 47 26.53 -23.97 5.49
C ALA A 47 25.83 -23.50 4.20
N HIS A 48 26.52 -22.77 3.32
CA HIS A 48 25.95 -22.45 2.00
C HIS A 48 25.40 -23.74 1.34
N PRO A 49 24.26 -23.74 0.64
CA PRO A 49 23.70 -24.96 0.05
C PRO A 49 24.73 -25.77 -0.76
N ASP A 50 25.69 -25.11 -1.41
CA ASP A 50 26.76 -25.76 -2.17
C ASP A 50 27.85 -26.42 -1.29
N MET A 51 27.95 -26.02 -0.03
CA MET A 51 28.96 -26.45 0.95
C MET A 51 28.40 -27.46 1.98
N ILE A 52 27.08 -27.71 1.98
CA ILE A 52 26.42 -28.73 2.81
C ILE A 52 26.51 -30.10 2.12
N ARG A 53 27.07 -31.09 2.83
CA ARG A 53 27.11 -32.50 2.41
C ARG A 53 25.71 -33.13 2.41
N SER A 54 25.57 -34.34 1.87
CA SER A 54 24.26 -35.02 1.76
C SER A 54 23.56 -35.28 3.10
N ASP A 55 24.27 -35.17 4.22
CA ASP A 55 23.80 -35.34 5.60
C ASP A 55 23.19 -34.06 6.20
N GLY A 56 23.23 -32.93 5.48
CA GLY A 56 22.66 -31.68 5.96
C GLY A 56 23.55 -30.94 6.97
N VAL A 57 24.83 -31.32 7.13
CA VAL A 57 25.73 -30.74 8.15
C VAL A 57 26.96 -30.05 7.52
N ALA A 58 27.30 -28.86 8.02
CA ALA A 58 28.53 -28.15 7.70
C ALA A 58 29.76 -28.74 8.43
N THR A 59 30.93 -28.80 7.79
CA THR A 59 32.17 -29.08 8.51
C THR A 59 32.59 -27.87 9.36
N PRO A 60 33.30 -28.06 10.49
CA PRO A 60 33.77 -26.95 11.32
C PRO A 60 34.59 -25.92 10.53
N GLU A 61 35.40 -26.34 9.56
CA GLU A 61 36.18 -25.41 8.74
C GLU A 61 35.30 -24.57 7.80
N ASN A 62 34.25 -25.16 7.22
CA ASN A 62 33.32 -24.45 6.35
C ASN A 62 32.48 -23.44 7.14
N TYR A 63 32.04 -23.80 8.34
CA TYR A 63 31.30 -22.89 9.22
C TYR A 63 32.15 -21.70 9.67
N GLN A 64 33.42 -21.96 10.05
CA GLN A 64 34.34 -20.90 10.43
C GLN A 64 34.59 -19.92 9.27
N LYS A 65 34.75 -20.44 8.04
CA LYS A 65 34.89 -19.62 6.83
C LYS A 65 33.64 -18.79 6.54
N ASP A 66 32.44 -19.34 6.76
CA ASP A 66 31.19 -18.60 6.62
C ASP A 66 31.07 -17.50 7.68
N LEU A 67 31.44 -17.77 8.94
CA LEU A 67 31.51 -16.74 9.99
C LEU A 67 32.50 -15.62 9.66
N GLU A 68 33.67 -15.96 9.13
CA GLU A 68 34.66 -14.97 8.68
C GLU A 68 34.14 -14.14 7.50
N ASN A 69 33.43 -14.75 6.55
CA ASN A 69 32.77 -14.03 5.45
C ASN A 69 31.69 -13.06 5.99
N ILE A 70 30.90 -13.49 6.98
CA ILE A 70 29.87 -12.63 7.61
C ILE A 70 30.54 -11.49 8.37
N LEU A 71 31.61 -11.75 9.11
CA LEU A 71 32.38 -10.73 9.80
C LEU A 71 32.95 -9.71 8.81
N PHE A 72 33.50 -10.19 7.69
CA PHE A 72 33.99 -9.34 6.60
C PHE A 72 32.88 -8.42 6.06
N CYS A 73 31.69 -8.95 5.82
CA CYS A 73 30.53 -8.14 5.39
C CYS A 73 30.01 -7.19 6.48
N ALA A 74 30.05 -7.58 7.75
CA ALA A 74 29.46 -6.83 8.85
C ALA A 74 30.36 -5.73 9.43
N VAL A 75 31.68 -5.95 9.45
CA VAL A 75 32.63 -5.06 10.16
C VAL A 75 33.48 -4.21 9.20
N GLY A 76 33.47 -4.49 7.90
CA GLY A 76 34.02 -3.57 6.89
C GLY A 76 35.51 -3.27 7.06
N HIS A 77 36.34 -4.22 7.49
CA HIS A 77 37.79 -4.03 7.59
C HIS A 77 38.59 -4.91 6.60
N ALA A 78 39.05 -4.24 5.54
CA ALA A 78 40.29 -4.42 4.77
C ALA A 78 40.62 -5.79 4.13
N CYS A 79 40.24 -5.96 2.86
CA CYS A 79 41.17 -6.43 1.82
C CYS A 79 40.79 -5.82 0.45
N PHE A 80 41.80 -5.45 -0.32
CA PHE A 80 41.84 -4.42 -1.38
C PHE A 80 41.02 -4.69 -2.66
N LEU A 81 39.96 -5.52 -2.62
CA LEU A 81 39.11 -5.79 -3.80
C LEU A 81 37.60 -5.79 -3.55
N GLN A 82 37.10 -5.61 -2.32
CA GLN A 82 35.66 -5.42 -2.07
C GLN A 82 35.44 -4.39 -0.95
N VAL A 83 35.24 -3.15 -1.39
CA VAL A 83 34.54 -2.00 -0.76
C VAL A 83 33.88 -2.24 0.61
N ASP A 84 34.18 -1.35 1.56
CA ASP A 84 33.45 -0.95 2.79
C ASP A 84 31.96 -1.40 2.89
N ALA A 85 31.69 -2.66 3.22
CA ALA A 85 30.34 -3.24 3.12
C ALA A 85 29.42 -3.03 4.35
N GLY A 86 29.83 -2.21 5.31
CA GLY A 86 29.23 -2.02 6.66
C GLY A 86 27.72 -2.27 6.73
N ALA A 87 27.33 -3.50 7.08
CA ALA A 87 25.95 -3.93 7.13
C ALA A 87 25.24 -3.40 8.39
N ASP A 88 24.10 -2.74 8.21
CA ASP A 88 23.28 -2.21 9.29
C ASP A 88 22.40 -3.29 9.95
N LEU A 89 22.14 -4.40 9.25
CA LEU A 89 21.27 -5.49 9.70
C LEU A 89 21.67 -6.81 9.03
N ILE A 90 21.59 -7.91 9.78
CA ILE A 90 21.71 -9.28 9.23
C ILE A 90 20.35 -9.95 9.30
N ILE A 91 19.93 -10.63 8.23
CA ILE A 91 18.75 -11.50 8.22
C ILE A 91 19.21 -12.93 8.00
N THR A 92 18.83 -13.83 8.92
CA THR A 92 19.20 -15.24 8.81
C THR A 92 18.34 -15.97 7.77
N GLN A 93 18.87 -17.08 7.27
CA GLN A 93 18.05 -18.04 6.54
C GLN A 93 16.97 -18.66 7.46
N LEU A 94 15.96 -19.28 6.84
CA LEU A 94 14.91 -20.02 7.54
C LEU A 94 15.46 -21.22 8.33
N PHE A 95 14.91 -21.44 9.54
CA PHE A 95 15.24 -22.56 10.42
C PHE A 95 14.00 -23.05 11.17
N TYR A 96 14.02 -24.31 11.62
CA TYR A 96 12.94 -24.90 12.42
C TYR A 96 13.41 -25.39 13.79
N ASP A 97 14.72 -25.54 13.97
CA ASP A 97 15.33 -25.84 15.26
C ASP A 97 15.66 -24.53 15.98
N THR A 98 14.89 -24.19 17.01
CA THR A 98 14.97 -22.89 17.67
C THR A 98 16.23 -22.69 18.48
N ASP A 99 16.87 -23.79 18.89
CA ASP A 99 17.95 -23.76 19.86
C ASP A 99 19.28 -23.40 19.19
N ILE A 100 19.36 -23.56 17.87
CA ILE A 100 20.54 -23.20 17.07
C ILE A 100 20.67 -21.68 16.91
N PHE A 101 19.57 -20.93 16.96
CA PHE A 101 19.60 -19.50 16.72
C PHE A 101 20.36 -18.71 17.81
N PRO A 102 20.11 -18.90 19.12
CA PRO A 102 20.88 -18.26 20.17
C PRO A 102 22.38 -18.60 20.13
N GLU A 103 22.74 -19.86 19.81
CA GLU A 103 24.14 -20.26 19.66
C GLU A 103 24.83 -19.45 18.55
N PHE A 104 24.19 -19.37 17.38
CA PHE A 104 24.69 -18.61 16.25
C PHE A 104 24.88 -17.11 16.57
N VAL A 105 23.93 -16.52 17.31
CA VAL A 105 24.08 -15.12 17.75
C VAL A 105 25.29 -14.97 18.66
N ASN A 106 25.52 -15.88 19.61
CA ASN A 106 26.67 -15.82 20.50
C ASN A 106 27.98 -15.93 19.72
N ASP A 107 28.07 -16.84 18.76
CA ASP A 107 29.25 -17.01 17.91
C ASP A 107 29.55 -15.74 17.11
N CYS A 108 28.51 -15.11 16.52
CA CYS A 108 28.65 -13.82 15.83
C CYS A 108 29.15 -12.71 16.75
N ARG A 109 28.66 -12.65 17.99
CA ARG A 109 29.09 -11.64 18.96
C ARG A 109 30.54 -11.84 19.37
N GLN A 110 31.00 -13.09 19.53
CA GLN A 110 32.39 -13.40 19.88
C GLN A 110 33.39 -12.95 18.81
N ILE A 111 33.02 -13.03 17.53
CA ILE A 111 33.88 -12.61 16.42
C ILE A 111 33.80 -11.10 16.12
N GLY A 112 32.98 -10.34 16.86
CA GLY A 112 32.92 -8.88 16.77
C GLY A 112 31.79 -8.30 15.91
N ILE A 113 30.83 -9.11 15.46
CA ILE A 113 29.64 -8.61 14.77
C ILE A 113 28.72 -7.94 15.80
N ASN A 114 28.47 -6.64 15.64
CA ASN A 114 27.64 -5.85 16.58
C ASN A 114 26.30 -5.38 16.00
N CYS A 115 26.06 -5.54 14.70
CA CYS A 115 24.77 -5.18 14.10
C CYS A 115 23.64 -6.14 14.55
N PRO A 116 22.37 -5.72 14.49
CA PRO A 116 21.26 -6.58 14.85
C PRO A 116 21.15 -7.78 13.89
N ILE A 117 20.82 -8.95 14.44
CA ILE A 117 20.63 -10.20 13.70
C ILE A 117 19.16 -10.58 13.82
N VAL A 118 18.47 -10.71 12.69
CA VAL A 118 17.03 -10.93 12.63
C VAL A 118 16.75 -12.36 12.14
N PRO A 119 15.96 -13.15 12.89
CA PRO A 119 15.57 -14.50 12.50
C PRO A 119 14.64 -14.48 11.28
N GLY A 120 15.01 -15.23 10.25
CA GLY A 120 14.14 -15.59 9.14
C GLY A 120 13.23 -16.76 9.52
N ILE A 121 11.91 -16.58 9.43
CA ILE A 121 10.91 -17.59 9.82
C ILE A 121 9.95 -17.78 8.66
N MET A 122 9.80 -19.02 8.19
CA MET A 122 8.85 -19.36 7.13
C MET A 122 7.68 -20.16 7.70
N PRO A 123 6.45 -19.61 7.70
CA PRO A 123 5.26 -20.38 8.06
C PRO A 123 5.01 -21.54 7.07
N ILE A 124 4.66 -22.71 7.59
CA ILE A 124 4.31 -23.87 6.76
C ILE A 124 2.88 -23.69 6.22
N ASN A 125 2.77 -23.47 4.91
CA ASN A 125 1.49 -23.23 4.25
C ASN A 125 0.88 -24.47 3.59
N ASN A 126 1.73 -25.34 3.05
CA ASN A 126 1.36 -26.61 2.42
C ASN A 126 2.56 -27.56 2.43
N TYR A 127 2.31 -28.86 2.42
CA TYR A 127 3.34 -29.88 2.62
C TYR A 127 4.35 -29.95 1.46
N LYS A 128 3.87 -29.92 0.21
CA LYS A 128 4.74 -30.00 -0.99
C LYS A 128 5.68 -28.81 -1.13
N GLY A 129 5.17 -27.61 -0.89
CA GLY A 129 5.93 -26.36 -0.92
C GLY A 129 6.96 -26.29 0.21
N PHE A 130 6.59 -26.79 1.39
CA PHE A 130 7.51 -26.95 2.51
C PHE A 130 8.69 -27.85 2.14
N LEU A 131 8.45 -29.08 1.68
CA LEU A 131 9.53 -30.00 1.28
C LEU A 131 10.42 -29.43 0.16
N ARG A 132 9.82 -28.75 -0.81
CA ARG A 132 10.57 -28.12 -1.90
C ARG A 132 11.51 -27.03 -1.37
N MET A 133 11.01 -26.17 -0.49
CA MET A 133 11.79 -25.05 0.03
C MET A 133 12.90 -25.53 0.97
N THR A 134 12.59 -26.47 1.87
CA THR A 134 13.59 -27.04 2.78
C THR A 134 14.64 -27.86 2.04
N GLY A 135 14.24 -28.58 0.98
CA GLY A 135 15.18 -29.27 0.09
C GLY A 135 16.10 -28.32 -0.68
N PHE A 136 15.56 -27.19 -1.19
CA PHE A 136 16.35 -26.16 -1.86
C PHE A 136 17.33 -25.46 -0.91
N CYS A 137 16.88 -25.12 0.30
CA CYS A 137 17.70 -24.46 1.31
C CYS A 137 18.61 -25.44 2.07
N LYS A 138 18.43 -26.75 1.90
CA LYS A 138 19.05 -27.83 2.68
C LYS A 138 18.88 -27.64 4.20
N THR A 139 17.71 -27.14 4.61
CA THR A 139 17.41 -26.87 6.02
C THR A 139 17.12 -28.16 6.78
N LYS A 140 17.69 -28.29 7.98
CA LYS A 140 17.43 -29.37 8.92
C LYS A 140 16.04 -29.22 9.52
N ILE A 141 15.21 -30.24 9.33
CA ILE A 141 13.86 -30.31 9.89
C ILE A 141 13.90 -31.19 11.14
N PRO A 142 13.48 -30.71 12.32
CA PRO A 142 13.34 -31.55 13.51
C PRO A 142 12.42 -32.75 13.23
N ALA A 143 12.79 -33.94 13.71
CA ALA A 143 12.04 -35.18 13.45
C ALA A 143 10.57 -35.07 13.91
N GLU A 144 10.32 -34.34 15.00
CA GLU A 144 8.99 -34.04 15.53
C GLU A 144 8.11 -33.30 14.51
N VAL A 145 8.68 -32.35 13.76
CA VAL A 145 7.94 -31.57 12.75
C VAL A 145 7.53 -32.47 11.59
N THR A 146 8.44 -33.33 11.12
CA THR A 146 8.13 -34.30 10.06
C THR A 146 7.10 -35.33 10.52
N ALA A 147 7.23 -35.85 11.74
CA ALA A 147 6.30 -36.83 12.31
C ALA A 147 4.88 -36.26 12.50
N ALA A 148 4.76 -34.97 12.83
CA ALA A 148 3.47 -34.30 12.95
C ALA A 148 2.83 -33.95 11.60
N LEU A 149 3.64 -33.68 10.56
CA LEU A 149 3.16 -33.31 9.23
C LEU A 149 2.76 -34.52 8.38
N GLU A 150 3.46 -35.65 8.51
CA GLU A 150 3.24 -36.82 7.65
C GLU A 150 1.79 -37.36 7.67
N PRO A 151 1.10 -37.46 8.83
CA PRO A 151 -0.29 -37.94 8.89
C PRO A 151 -1.30 -36.97 8.25
N ILE A 152 -0.96 -35.68 8.17
CA ILE A 152 -1.85 -34.61 7.70
C ILE A 152 -1.48 -34.09 6.31
N LYS A 153 -0.49 -34.70 5.64
CA LYS A 153 0.11 -34.20 4.38
C LYS A 153 -0.88 -33.91 3.25
N ASP A 154 -1.98 -34.66 3.19
CA ASP A 154 -3.01 -34.54 2.17
C ASP A 154 -4.16 -33.59 2.57
N ASN A 155 -4.13 -33.04 3.79
CA ASN A 155 -5.09 -32.06 4.29
C ASN A 155 -4.42 -30.68 4.42
N GLU A 156 -4.61 -29.82 3.42
CA GLU A 156 -4.00 -28.49 3.37
C GLU A 156 -4.43 -27.58 4.54
N GLU A 157 -5.66 -27.71 5.03
CA GLU A 157 -6.14 -26.91 6.15
C GLU A 157 -5.45 -27.32 7.46
N ALA A 158 -5.32 -28.62 7.70
CA ALA A 158 -4.61 -29.15 8.85
C ALA A 158 -3.12 -28.79 8.82
N VAL A 159 -2.46 -28.93 7.66
CA VAL A 159 -1.05 -28.54 7.49
C VAL A 159 -0.84 -27.06 7.79
N ARG A 160 -1.73 -26.20 7.30
CA ARG A 160 -1.66 -24.76 7.55
C ARG A 160 -1.90 -24.43 9.02
N ALA A 161 -2.89 -25.05 9.66
CA ALA A 161 -3.16 -24.85 11.08
C ALA A 161 -1.95 -25.27 11.94
N TYR A 162 -1.35 -26.41 11.62
CA TYR A 162 -0.10 -26.85 12.24
C TYR A 162 1.05 -25.86 11.99
N GLY A 163 1.22 -25.38 10.76
CA GLY A 163 2.23 -24.39 10.42
C GLY A 163 2.10 -23.05 11.15
N ILE A 164 0.87 -22.59 11.36
CA ILE A 164 0.56 -21.41 12.18
C ILE A 164 0.95 -21.67 13.64
N HIS A 165 0.59 -22.83 14.20
CA HIS A 165 0.93 -23.22 15.56
C HIS A 165 2.46 -23.28 15.75
N LEU A 166 3.16 -24.03 14.89
CA LEU A 166 4.61 -24.16 14.94
C LEU A 166 5.30 -22.80 14.79
N GLY A 167 4.90 -21.99 13.80
CA GLY A 167 5.46 -20.65 13.61
C GLY A 167 5.22 -19.73 14.81
N THR A 168 4.07 -19.85 15.47
CA THR A 168 3.77 -19.11 16.70
C THR A 168 4.72 -19.52 17.83
N GLU A 169 4.92 -20.81 18.06
CA GLU A 169 5.79 -21.31 19.14
C GLU A 169 7.27 -20.97 18.89
N VAL A 170 7.74 -21.08 17.64
CA VAL A 170 9.08 -20.63 17.23
C VAL A 170 9.27 -19.15 17.53
N CYS A 171 8.32 -18.30 17.10
CA CYS A 171 8.39 -16.87 17.36
C CYS A 171 8.36 -16.56 18.87
N LYS A 172 7.49 -17.22 19.66
CA LYS A 172 7.43 -17.03 21.12
C LYS A 172 8.76 -17.36 21.78
N LYS A 173 9.37 -18.50 21.43
CA LYS A 173 10.69 -18.88 21.94
C LYS A 173 11.73 -17.82 21.59
N ILE A 174 11.78 -17.35 20.36
CA ILE A 174 12.76 -16.32 19.95
C ILE A 174 12.53 -14.99 20.70
N LEU A 175 11.28 -14.54 20.82
CA LEU A 175 10.95 -13.33 21.57
C LEU A 175 11.33 -13.45 23.06
N ALA A 176 11.18 -14.64 23.66
CA ALA A 176 11.57 -14.91 25.04
C ALA A 176 13.08 -14.81 25.28
N HIS A 177 13.91 -15.04 24.24
CA HIS A 177 15.37 -14.83 24.30
C HIS A 177 15.77 -13.34 24.17
N GLY A 178 14.81 -12.41 24.22
CA GLY A 178 15.06 -10.96 24.22
C GLY A 178 15.15 -10.32 22.84
N ILE A 179 14.91 -11.09 21.77
CA ILE A 179 14.93 -10.61 20.39
C ILE A 179 13.59 -9.98 20.08
N LYS A 180 13.59 -8.74 19.58
CA LYS A 180 12.35 -7.94 19.39
C LYS A 180 11.91 -7.84 17.93
N THR A 181 12.63 -8.47 17.01
CA THR A 181 12.43 -8.35 15.57
C THR A 181 12.32 -9.73 14.95
N LEU A 182 11.34 -9.91 14.06
CA LEU A 182 11.08 -11.16 13.36
C LEU A 182 10.97 -10.86 11.85
N HIS A 183 11.54 -11.71 11.01
CA HIS A 183 11.39 -11.63 9.56
C HIS A 183 10.56 -12.82 9.05
N LEU A 184 9.35 -12.56 8.55
CA LEU A 184 8.45 -13.62 8.05
C LEU A 184 8.53 -13.75 6.53
N TYR A 185 8.89 -14.93 6.04
CA TYR A 185 8.78 -15.28 4.62
C TYR A 185 7.32 -15.61 4.28
N THR A 186 6.60 -14.64 3.70
CA THR A 186 5.15 -14.78 3.44
C THR A 186 4.82 -15.61 2.22
N LEU A 187 5.74 -15.75 1.26
CA LEU A 187 5.51 -16.40 -0.04
C LEU A 187 4.26 -15.86 -0.76
N ASN A 188 3.98 -14.56 -0.63
CA ASN A 188 2.77 -13.89 -1.12
C ASN A 188 1.45 -14.43 -0.53
N MET A 189 1.51 -15.09 0.63
CA MET A 189 0.35 -15.60 1.36
C MET A 189 0.20 -14.84 2.69
N GLU A 190 -0.93 -14.14 2.87
CA GLU A 190 -1.14 -13.31 4.06
C GLU A 190 -1.63 -14.10 5.29
N LYS A 191 -2.47 -15.12 5.08
CA LYS A 191 -3.27 -15.74 6.15
C LYS A 191 -2.42 -16.27 7.31
N SER A 192 -1.37 -17.04 7.00
CA SER A 192 -0.54 -17.68 8.02
C SER A 192 0.33 -16.67 8.77
N ALA A 193 0.90 -15.70 8.05
CA ALA A 193 1.70 -14.64 8.67
C ALA A 193 0.85 -13.77 9.60
N LEU A 194 -0.35 -13.36 9.16
CA LEU A 194 -1.29 -12.60 9.99
C LEU A 194 -1.73 -13.38 11.23
N ALA A 195 -2.10 -14.65 11.07
CA ALA A 195 -2.53 -15.50 12.18
C ALA A 195 -1.43 -15.65 13.24
N ILE A 196 -0.17 -15.84 12.83
CA ILE A 196 0.98 -15.89 13.75
C ILE A 196 1.12 -14.55 14.50
N LEU A 197 1.08 -13.42 13.79
CA LEU A 197 1.22 -12.09 14.40
C LEU A 197 0.07 -11.76 15.38
N MET A 198 -1.15 -12.22 15.09
CA MET A 198 -2.31 -12.12 15.98
C MET A 198 -2.14 -13.00 17.22
N ASN A 199 -1.72 -14.26 17.07
CA ASN A 199 -1.48 -15.18 18.18
C ASN A 199 -0.38 -14.68 19.13
N LEU A 200 0.62 -13.97 18.60
CA LEU A 200 1.68 -13.32 19.39
C LEU A 200 1.22 -12.02 20.06
N GLY A 201 0.03 -11.52 19.73
CA GLY A 201 -0.46 -10.23 20.22
C GLY A 201 0.31 -9.02 19.65
N LEU A 202 1.07 -9.21 18.56
CA LEU A 202 1.83 -8.14 17.90
C LEU A 202 0.97 -7.26 16.99
N ILE A 203 -0.12 -7.82 16.48
CA ILE A 203 -1.14 -7.09 15.73
C ILE A 203 -2.48 -7.24 16.43
N ASP A 204 -3.15 -6.12 16.62
CA ASP A 204 -4.50 -6.04 17.12
C ASP A 204 -5.31 -5.17 16.15
N GLU A 205 -6.19 -5.80 15.37
CA GLU A 205 -7.02 -5.10 14.38
C GLU A 205 -7.86 -4.00 15.00
N SER A 206 -8.25 -4.14 16.27
CA SER A 206 -9.03 -3.14 17.00
C SER A 206 -8.23 -1.88 17.29
N LYS A 207 -6.89 -1.97 17.32
CA LYS A 207 -5.97 -0.84 17.62
C LYS A 207 -5.40 -0.17 16.37
N ILE A 208 -5.76 -0.62 15.17
CA ILE A 208 -5.31 0.03 13.93
C ILE A 208 -5.98 1.40 13.82
N THR A 209 -5.26 2.46 14.19
CA THR A 209 -5.67 3.86 14.01
C THR A 209 -5.06 4.42 12.74
N ARG A 210 -5.83 5.22 11.99
CA ARG A 210 -5.29 5.97 10.85
C ARG A 210 -4.90 7.37 11.31
N SER A 211 -3.71 7.82 10.94
CA SER A 211 -3.28 9.18 11.26
C SER A 211 -4.03 10.24 10.44
N LEU A 212 -4.39 9.92 9.20
CA LEU A 212 -5.09 10.79 8.26
C LEU A 212 -6.20 10.00 7.52
N PRO A 213 -7.18 10.67 6.88
CA PRO A 213 -8.24 10.02 6.08
C PRO A 213 -7.69 9.19 4.92
N TRP A 214 -6.51 9.57 4.43
CA TRP A 214 -5.79 8.91 3.35
C TRP A 214 -4.47 8.32 3.85
N ARG A 215 -3.91 7.37 3.09
CA ARG A 215 -2.63 6.73 3.44
C ARG A 215 -1.48 7.66 3.10
N ARG A 216 -0.62 7.94 4.09
CA ARG A 216 0.60 8.70 3.85
C ARG A 216 1.53 7.95 2.89
N PRO A 217 2.06 8.62 1.85
CA PRO A 217 3.14 8.07 1.05
C PRO A 217 4.37 7.77 1.91
N THR A 218 5.10 6.71 1.57
CA THR A 218 6.36 6.34 2.25
C THR A 218 7.58 7.12 1.74
N ASN A 219 7.38 7.98 0.74
CA ASN A 219 8.42 8.85 0.20
C ASN A 219 8.86 9.87 1.27
N VAL A 220 10.17 9.93 1.53
CA VAL A 220 10.80 10.79 2.52
C VAL A 220 10.50 12.27 2.29
N PHE A 221 10.52 12.69 1.03
CA PHE A 221 10.27 14.07 0.65
C PHE A 221 8.81 14.48 0.89
N ARG A 222 7.91 13.49 1.04
CA ARG A 222 6.46 13.66 1.31
C ARG A 222 6.07 13.40 2.76
N ALA A 223 7.04 13.15 3.65
CA ALA A 223 6.75 12.72 5.02
C ALA A 223 5.94 13.76 5.84
N LYS A 224 6.05 15.04 5.45
CA LYS A 224 5.35 16.18 6.08
C LYS A 224 4.00 16.49 5.43
N GLU A 225 3.66 15.85 4.32
CA GLU A 225 2.39 16.10 3.65
C GLU A 225 1.22 15.64 4.52
N ASP A 226 0.29 16.54 4.80
CA ASP A 226 -0.84 16.26 5.70
C ASP A 226 -2.20 16.82 5.24
N VAL A 227 -2.25 17.52 4.09
CA VAL A 227 -3.48 18.07 3.50
C VAL A 227 -3.55 17.83 2.00
N HIS A 228 -4.68 17.31 1.50
CA HIS A 228 -4.95 17.05 0.07
C HIS A 228 -6.33 17.55 -0.39
N PRO A 229 -6.52 17.80 -1.69
CA PRO A 229 -7.84 18.01 -2.27
C PRO A 229 -8.65 16.70 -2.26
N ILE A 230 -9.95 16.81 -1.96
CA ILE A 230 -10.85 15.64 -1.84
C ILE A 230 -11.04 14.86 -3.16
N PHE A 231 -10.79 15.49 -4.30
CA PHE A 231 -11.11 14.96 -5.63
C PHE A 231 -10.43 13.62 -5.94
N TRP A 232 -9.19 13.45 -5.49
CA TRP A 232 -8.43 12.21 -5.68
C TRP A 232 -8.55 11.22 -4.51
N ALA A 233 -9.50 11.40 -3.59
CA ALA A 233 -9.69 10.49 -2.46
C ALA A 233 -9.86 9.02 -2.91
N ASN A 234 -10.58 8.82 -4.03
CA ASN A 234 -10.79 7.50 -4.64
C ASN A 234 -9.66 7.08 -5.60
N ARG A 235 -8.70 7.95 -5.92
CA ARG A 235 -7.60 7.70 -6.88
C ARG A 235 -6.23 8.17 -6.34
N PRO A 236 -5.78 7.66 -5.18
CA PRO A 236 -4.57 8.14 -4.52
C PRO A 236 -3.31 7.94 -5.36
N LYS A 237 -3.25 6.93 -6.24
CA LYS A 237 -2.05 6.71 -7.07
C LYS A 237 -1.95 7.73 -8.19
N SER A 238 -3.08 8.16 -8.75
CA SER A 238 -3.13 9.25 -9.73
C SER A 238 -2.60 10.54 -9.11
N TYR A 239 -3.09 10.91 -7.92
CA TYR A 239 -2.60 12.07 -7.18
C TYR A 239 -1.09 12.01 -6.93
N ILE A 240 -0.57 10.86 -6.47
CA ILE A 240 0.87 10.69 -6.22
C ILE A 240 1.68 10.88 -7.50
N SER A 241 1.20 10.36 -8.63
CA SER A 241 1.90 10.48 -9.92
C SER A 241 1.95 11.93 -10.42
N ARG A 242 0.85 12.69 -10.26
CA ARG A 242 0.76 14.09 -10.69
C ARG A 242 1.57 15.05 -9.84
N THR A 243 1.80 14.68 -8.59
CA THR A 243 2.56 15.46 -7.60
C THR A 243 3.99 14.96 -7.43
N LEU A 244 4.45 14.00 -8.25
CA LEU A 244 5.75 13.36 -8.08
C LEU A 244 6.92 14.34 -8.27
N SER A 245 6.76 15.31 -9.18
CA SER A 245 7.75 16.33 -9.51
C SER A 245 7.77 17.52 -8.55
N TRP A 246 6.92 17.52 -7.51
CA TRP A 246 6.89 18.62 -6.55
C TRP A 246 8.13 18.61 -5.66
N GLU A 247 8.72 19.79 -5.47
CA GLU A 247 9.85 19.99 -4.56
C GLU A 247 9.39 20.08 -3.10
N GLN A 248 8.24 20.72 -2.87
CA GLN A 248 7.62 20.88 -1.55
C GLN A 248 6.19 20.36 -1.56
N TYR A 249 5.73 19.90 -0.40
CA TYR A 249 4.39 19.32 -0.23
C TYR A 249 3.61 20.08 0.86
N PRO A 250 2.30 20.30 0.69
CA PRO A 250 1.47 21.05 1.63
C PRO A 250 1.49 20.47 3.05
N HIS A 251 1.65 21.35 4.04
CA HIS A 251 1.65 21.01 5.46
C HIS A 251 0.81 22.01 6.27
N GLY A 252 -0.14 21.52 7.05
CA GLY A 252 -1.05 22.31 7.87
C GLY A 252 -2.20 22.90 7.05
N ARG A 253 -1.94 23.99 6.31
CA ARG A 253 -2.94 24.61 5.44
C ARG A 253 -2.65 24.29 3.98
N TRP A 254 -3.71 24.10 3.20
CA TRP A 254 -3.61 24.10 1.75
C TRP A 254 -3.44 25.56 1.33
N GLU A 255 -2.19 25.95 1.11
CA GLU A 255 -1.83 27.26 0.59
C GLU A 255 -2.10 27.33 -0.92
N ASP A 256 -2.01 28.54 -1.47
CA ASP A 256 -2.29 28.82 -2.88
C ASP A 256 -1.59 27.79 -3.78
N SER A 257 -2.38 27.01 -4.53
CA SER A 257 -1.90 25.99 -5.46
C SER A 257 -1.01 26.58 -6.57
N CYS A 258 -1.00 27.92 -6.69
CA CYS A 258 -0.11 28.71 -7.53
C CYS A 258 1.23 29.06 -6.88
N ASN A 259 1.56 28.57 -5.68
CA ASN A 259 2.90 28.72 -5.11
C ASN A 259 3.92 28.12 -6.11
N PRO A 260 4.93 28.89 -6.57
CA PRO A 260 5.93 28.42 -7.52
C PRO A 260 6.68 27.14 -7.10
N SER A 261 6.64 26.80 -5.81
CA SER A 261 7.22 25.59 -5.24
C SER A 261 6.32 24.34 -5.37
N TYR A 262 5.02 24.51 -5.64
CA TYR A 262 4.12 23.44 -6.06
C TYR A 262 4.14 23.37 -7.59
N GLY A 263 4.62 22.27 -8.15
CA GLY A 263 4.55 22.07 -9.59
C GLY A 263 3.09 22.07 -10.06
N ALA A 264 2.80 22.55 -11.26
CA ALA A 264 1.49 22.33 -11.86
C ALA A 264 1.19 20.82 -11.85
N LEU A 265 -0.03 20.44 -11.49
CA LEU A 265 -0.48 19.05 -11.57
C LEU A 265 -0.33 18.61 -13.04
N THR A 266 0.66 17.78 -13.33
CA THR A 266 1.01 17.43 -14.71
C THR A 266 -0.04 16.52 -15.32
N ASP A 267 -0.22 16.60 -16.64
CA ASP A 267 -1.05 15.66 -17.38
C ASP A 267 -0.52 14.23 -17.23
N TYR A 268 -1.43 13.35 -16.84
CA TYR A 268 -1.14 11.94 -16.62
C TYR A 268 -1.06 11.23 -17.99
N GLN A 269 0.12 11.20 -18.61
CA GLN A 269 0.28 10.62 -19.96
C GLN A 269 0.47 9.10 -20.00
N PHE A 270 0.55 8.39 -18.87
CA PHE A 270 0.86 6.96 -18.88
C PHE A 270 -0.01 6.14 -17.91
N MET A 271 -1.19 5.70 -18.37
CA MET A 271 -1.78 4.49 -17.80
C MET A 271 -1.17 3.27 -18.49
N ARG A 272 -0.39 2.48 -17.74
CA ARG A 272 -0.39 1.02 -17.97
C ARG A 272 -1.79 0.54 -17.57
N ALA A 273 -2.53 -0.03 -18.52
CA ALA A 273 -3.69 -0.87 -18.23
C ALA A 273 -3.26 -1.88 -17.15
N ARG A 274 -3.90 -1.85 -15.98
CA ARG A 274 -3.55 -2.74 -14.88
C ARG A 274 -4.45 -3.97 -14.93
N ALA A 275 -3.92 -5.09 -14.45
CA ALA A 275 -4.59 -6.38 -14.23
C ALA A 275 -5.92 -6.36 -13.41
N ARG A 276 -6.43 -5.19 -13.01
CA ARG A 276 -7.79 -5.01 -12.46
C ARG A 276 -8.86 -4.87 -13.54
N ASP A 277 -8.48 -4.85 -14.82
CA ASP A 277 -9.39 -4.79 -15.95
C ASP A 277 -10.41 -5.91 -15.94
N LYS A 278 -10.07 -7.13 -15.49
CA LYS A 278 -11.03 -8.25 -15.55
C LYS A 278 -12.29 -8.01 -14.70
N LYS A 279 -12.15 -7.64 -13.42
CA LYS A 279 -13.31 -7.43 -12.54
C LYS A 279 -14.11 -6.17 -12.93
N LEU A 280 -13.39 -5.10 -13.31
CA LEU A 280 -14.04 -3.89 -13.80
C LEU A 280 -14.81 -4.19 -15.08
N HIS A 281 -14.21 -4.92 -16.01
CA HIS A 281 -14.85 -5.38 -17.24
C HIS A 281 -16.06 -6.27 -16.94
N ASP A 282 -15.93 -7.27 -16.06
CA ASP A 282 -17.04 -8.17 -15.70
C ASP A 282 -18.24 -7.43 -15.07
N GLU A 283 -18.00 -6.40 -14.25
CA GLU A 283 -19.05 -5.62 -13.58
C GLU A 283 -19.60 -4.47 -14.46
N TRP A 284 -18.74 -3.81 -15.24
CA TRP A 284 -19.06 -2.57 -15.94
C TRP A 284 -19.25 -2.71 -17.45
N ALA A 285 -18.62 -3.67 -18.12
CA ALA A 285 -18.77 -3.95 -19.56
C ALA A 285 -19.99 -4.83 -19.88
N THR A 286 -21.12 -4.54 -19.24
CA THR A 286 -22.40 -5.16 -19.62
C THR A 286 -23.07 -4.33 -20.71
N PRO A 287 -23.81 -4.93 -21.65
CA PRO A 287 -24.50 -4.20 -22.71
C PRO A 287 -25.36 -3.06 -22.15
N LEU A 288 -25.27 -1.89 -22.76
CA LEU A 288 -26.07 -0.71 -22.43
C LEU A 288 -27.04 -0.45 -23.58
N ASN A 289 -28.34 -0.40 -23.29
CA ASN A 289 -29.36 -0.09 -24.28
C ASN A 289 -29.83 1.38 -24.17
N SER A 290 -29.66 1.97 -22.99
CA SER A 290 -30.24 3.27 -22.64
C SER A 290 -29.44 4.00 -21.56
N ILE A 291 -29.73 5.28 -21.35
CA ILE A 291 -29.11 6.08 -20.27
C ILE A 291 -29.58 5.56 -18.89
N GLU A 292 -30.79 5.01 -18.82
CA GLU A 292 -31.35 4.40 -17.62
C GLU A 292 -30.49 3.25 -17.08
N ASP A 293 -29.83 2.49 -17.97
CA ASP A 293 -28.90 1.42 -17.60
C ASP A 293 -27.66 1.97 -16.88
N ILE A 294 -27.18 3.14 -17.29
CA ILE A 294 -26.10 3.87 -16.60
C ILE A 294 -26.58 4.28 -15.20
N LEU A 295 -27.77 4.87 -15.08
CA LEU A 295 -28.30 5.30 -13.77
C LEU A 295 -28.43 4.12 -12.79
N GLU A 296 -28.92 2.98 -13.27
CA GLU A 296 -29.08 1.77 -12.46
C GLU A 296 -27.71 1.18 -12.06
N LYS A 297 -26.68 1.27 -12.92
CA LYS A 297 -25.30 0.86 -12.56
C LYS A 297 -24.74 1.70 -11.41
N PHE A 298 -24.84 3.02 -11.48
CA PHE A 298 -24.38 3.89 -10.40
C PHE A 298 -25.12 3.62 -9.09
N LYS A 299 -26.44 3.45 -9.14
CA LYS A 299 -27.23 3.05 -7.97
C LYS A 299 -26.77 1.70 -7.39
N LYS A 300 -26.57 0.68 -8.24
CA LYS A 300 -26.05 -0.64 -7.79
C LYS A 300 -24.68 -0.51 -7.13
N HIS A 301 -23.81 0.35 -7.65
CA HIS A 301 -22.53 0.66 -7.03
C HIS A 301 -22.69 1.30 -5.64
N CYS A 302 -23.50 2.36 -5.50
CA CYS A 302 -23.74 3.01 -4.21
C CYS A 302 -24.38 2.08 -3.16
N LEU A 303 -25.20 1.12 -3.59
CA LEU A 303 -25.79 0.10 -2.70
C LEU A 303 -24.82 -1.05 -2.35
N GLY A 304 -23.59 -1.03 -2.86
CA GLY A 304 -22.56 -2.04 -2.59
C GLY A 304 -22.74 -3.34 -3.37
N LYS A 305 -23.61 -3.36 -4.39
CA LYS A 305 -23.80 -4.52 -5.27
C LYS A 305 -22.66 -4.66 -6.29
N LEU A 306 -22.07 -3.54 -6.70
CA LEU A 306 -20.84 -3.50 -7.51
C LEU A 306 -19.67 -3.13 -6.60
N LYS A 307 -18.58 -3.89 -6.67
CA LYS A 307 -17.40 -3.66 -5.80
C LYS A 307 -16.38 -2.73 -6.46
N SER A 308 -16.46 -2.51 -7.77
CA SER A 308 -15.57 -1.67 -8.55
C SER A 308 -16.28 -0.44 -9.11
N SER A 309 -15.50 0.58 -9.51
CA SER A 309 -15.97 1.77 -10.23
C SER A 309 -14.83 2.32 -11.10
N PRO A 310 -15.10 2.81 -12.33
CA PRO A 310 -14.09 3.46 -13.17
C PRO A 310 -13.40 4.65 -12.47
N TRP A 311 -14.12 5.37 -11.63
CA TRP A 311 -13.62 6.54 -10.89
C TRP A 311 -12.94 6.18 -9.57
N SER A 312 -12.86 4.91 -9.20
CA SER A 312 -12.24 4.47 -7.94
C SER A 312 -11.17 3.41 -8.13
N GLU A 313 -10.00 3.66 -7.56
CA GLU A 313 -8.92 2.69 -7.41
C GLU A 313 -9.05 1.84 -6.14
N LEU A 314 -10.04 2.13 -5.29
CA LEU A 314 -10.31 1.44 -4.04
C LEU A 314 -11.25 0.26 -4.27
N ASP A 315 -11.04 -0.82 -3.52
CA ASP A 315 -11.93 -1.98 -3.55
C ASP A 315 -13.08 -1.81 -2.57
N GLY A 316 -14.31 -1.77 -3.09
CA GLY A 316 -15.53 -1.65 -2.29
C GLY A 316 -15.81 -0.23 -1.78
N LEU A 317 -16.96 -0.09 -1.11
CA LEU A 317 -17.42 1.18 -0.53
C LEU A 317 -16.75 1.47 0.81
N GLN A 318 -16.45 2.73 1.05
CA GLN A 318 -15.96 3.18 2.36
C GLN A 318 -17.05 3.04 3.42
N PRO A 319 -16.70 2.79 4.70
CA PRO A 319 -17.68 2.65 5.78
C PRO A 319 -18.63 3.84 5.90
N GLU A 320 -18.13 5.06 5.71
CA GLU A 320 -18.92 6.30 5.77
C GLU A 320 -20.01 6.38 4.69
N THR A 321 -19.75 5.82 3.49
CA THR A 321 -20.73 5.79 2.39
C THR A 321 -21.94 4.94 2.74
N LYS A 322 -21.79 3.93 3.61
CA LYS A 322 -22.91 3.08 4.05
C LYS A 322 -23.99 3.86 4.81
N ILE A 323 -23.64 5.02 5.37
CA ILE A 323 -24.57 5.88 6.12
C ILE A 323 -25.57 6.57 5.17
N ILE A 324 -25.13 6.87 3.94
CA ILE A 324 -25.88 7.68 2.95
C ILE A 324 -26.18 6.93 1.65
N ASN A 325 -25.88 5.63 1.59
CA ASN A 325 -25.98 4.81 0.37
C ASN A 325 -27.37 4.82 -0.31
N GLU A 326 -28.45 4.76 0.46
CA GLU A 326 -29.81 4.79 -0.07
C GLU A 326 -30.16 6.14 -0.71
N GLN A 327 -29.70 7.23 -0.09
CA GLN A 327 -29.91 8.59 -0.59
C GLN A 327 -29.12 8.80 -1.88
N LEU A 328 -27.87 8.34 -1.91
CA LEU A 328 -27.04 8.33 -3.12
C LEU A 328 -27.71 7.52 -4.24
N GLY A 329 -28.24 6.34 -3.95
CA GLY A 329 -28.97 5.53 -4.93
C GLY A 329 -30.18 6.26 -5.54
N LYS A 330 -30.95 6.98 -4.72
CA LYS A 330 -32.10 7.80 -5.17
C LYS A 330 -31.66 8.97 -6.05
N ILE A 331 -30.54 9.61 -5.72
CA ILE A 331 -29.99 10.76 -6.47
C ILE A 331 -29.45 10.30 -7.83
N ASN A 332 -28.76 9.16 -7.89
CA ASN A 332 -28.27 8.56 -9.13
C ASN A 332 -29.42 8.22 -10.10
N LEU A 333 -30.52 7.65 -9.59
CA LEU A 333 -31.72 7.39 -10.40
C LEU A 333 -32.39 8.66 -10.95
N LYS A 334 -32.19 9.82 -10.31
CA LYS A 334 -32.64 11.12 -10.84
C LYS A 334 -31.67 11.70 -11.86
N GLY A 335 -30.59 10.99 -12.21
CA GLY A 335 -29.58 11.38 -13.19
C GLY A 335 -28.52 12.37 -12.68
N PHE A 336 -28.21 12.28 -11.39
CA PHE A 336 -27.03 12.92 -10.79
C PHE A 336 -26.03 11.82 -10.42
N LEU A 337 -25.10 11.55 -11.33
CA LEU A 337 -24.20 10.39 -11.31
C LEU A 337 -23.02 10.61 -10.37
N THR A 338 -23.12 10.12 -9.13
CA THR A 338 -22.18 10.42 -8.05
C THR A 338 -20.88 9.63 -8.16
N ILE A 339 -19.74 10.31 -8.02
CA ILE A 339 -18.39 9.70 -8.05
C ILE A 339 -17.63 9.85 -6.74
N ASN A 340 -18.02 10.78 -5.87
CA ASN A 340 -17.41 11.02 -4.57
C ASN A 340 -18.43 11.61 -3.59
N SER A 341 -18.30 11.26 -2.30
CA SER A 341 -19.23 11.72 -1.26
C SER A 341 -18.66 11.48 0.14
N GLN A 342 -18.95 12.39 1.07
CA GLN A 342 -18.78 12.16 2.51
C GLN A 342 -19.98 12.72 3.30
N PRO A 343 -20.44 12.02 4.35
CA PRO A 343 -21.51 12.51 5.22
C PRO A 343 -21.04 13.71 6.09
N ALA A 344 -21.99 14.47 6.62
CA ALA A 344 -21.66 15.47 7.64
C ALA A 344 -21.38 14.78 8.99
N VAL A 345 -20.34 15.24 9.69
CA VAL A 345 -19.96 14.76 11.01
C VAL A 345 -19.76 15.95 11.93
N ASN A 346 -20.41 15.94 13.09
CA ASN A 346 -20.37 17.03 14.05
C ASN A 346 -19.75 16.59 15.38
N GLY A 347 -18.43 16.69 15.49
CA GLY A 347 -17.72 16.42 16.74
C GLY A 347 -17.81 14.96 17.18
N GLU A 348 -17.65 14.03 16.25
CA GLU A 348 -17.59 12.60 16.58
C GLU A 348 -16.24 12.27 17.21
N ARG A 349 -16.21 11.29 18.12
CA ARG A 349 -14.96 10.90 18.76
C ARG A 349 -13.98 10.34 17.73
N SER A 350 -12.71 10.73 17.87
CA SER A 350 -11.64 10.32 16.95
C SER A 350 -11.36 8.83 16.93
N ASP A 351 -11.77 8.07 17.95
CA ASP A 351 -11.66 6.61 18.04
C ASP A 351 -12.92 5.87 17.55
N SER A 352 -13.93 6.60 17.08
CA SER A 352 -15.15 5.99 16.56
C SER A 352 -14.89 5.30 15.22
N PRO A 353 -15.42 4.07 15.02
CA PRO A 353 -15.40 3.40 13.72
C PRO A 353 -16.15 4.16 12.61
N SER A 354 -17.13 4.99 12.95
CA SER A 354 -17.96 5.72 11.97
C SER A 354 -17.14 6.71 11.14
N VAL A 355 -16.10 7.29 11.74
CA VAL A 355 -15.16 8.22 11.09
C VAL A 355 -13.83 7.57 10.71
N GLY A 356 -13.69 6.25 10.86
CA GLY A 356 -12.47 5.54 10.47
C GLY A 356 -11.27 5.72 11.40
N LYS A 357 -11.50 6.02 12.69
CA LYS A 357 -10.46 6.13 13.74
C LYS A 357 -9.32 7.10 13.37
N LEU A 358 -9.65 8.38 13.16
CA LEU A 358 -8.75 9.40 12.60
C LEU A 358 -7.97 10.18 13.66
N GLY A 359 -6.66 10.30 13.47
CA GLY A 359 -5.81 11.28 14.19
C GLY A 359 -5.41 10.92 15.63
N GLY A 360 -5.74 9.70 16.07
CA GLY A 360 -5.38 9.16 17.38
C GLY A 360 -6.47 9.36 18.45
N PRO A 361 -6.35 8.72 19.62
CA PRO A 361 -7.41 8.70 20.64
C PRO A 361 -7.58 10.05 21.34
N GLY A 362 -8.80 10.31 21.84
CA GLY A 362 -9.11 11.44 22.71
C GLY A 362 -9.36 12.78 22.01
N GLY A 363 -9.52 12.80 20.69
CA GLY A 363 -9.89 13.97 19.91
C GLY A 363 -11.32 13.92 19.36
N TYR A 364 -11.65 14.95 18.59
CA TYR A 364 -12.94 15.10 17.90
C TYR A 364 -12.74 15.40 16.43
N VAL A 365 -13.54 14.77 15.58
CA VAL A 365 -13.49 14.87 14.12
C VAL A 365 -14.75 15.54 13.61
N TYR A 366 -14.58 16.38 12.59
CA TYR A 366 -15.64 17.12 11.94
C TYR A 366 -15.54 16.96 10.42
N GLN A 367 -16.68 16.82 9.77
CA GLN A 367 -16.80 16.74 8.32
C GLN A 367 -17.98 17.59 7.85
N LYS A 368 -17.77 18.38 6.79
CA LYS A 368 -18.87 18.97 6.02
C LYS A 368 -19.40 17.92 5.06
N ALA A 369 -20.71 17.89 4.84
CA ALA A 369 -21.28 17.08 3.78
C ALA A 369 -20.71 17.52 2.42
N TYR A 370 -20.28 16.55 1.62
CA TYR A 370 -19.74 16.79 0.29
C TYR A 370 -20.30 15.78 -0.69
N LEU A 371 -20.56 16.25 -1.91
CA LEU A 371 -21.11 15.44 -2.98
C LEU A 371 -20.53 15.90 -4.32
N GLU A 372 -20.08 14.94 -5.12
CA GLU A 372 -19.51 15.14 -6.45
C GLU A 372 -20.21 14.23 -7.45
N PHE A 373 -20.68 14.79 -8.56
CA PHE A 373 -21.45 14.04 -9.56
C PHE A 373 -21.41 14.65 -10.96
N PHE A 374 -21.72 13.83 -11.97
CA PHE A 374 -22.04 14.27 -13.31
C PHE A 374 -23.55 14.45 -13.50
N CYS A 375 -23.97 15.44 -14.27
CA CYS A 375 -25.37 15.62 -14.67
C CYS A 375 -25.46 16.31 -16.04
N SER A 376 -26.65 16.29 -16.65
CA SER A 376 -26.90 17.05 -17.88
C SER A 376 -26.90 18.56 -17.63
N THR A 377 -26.60 19.34 -18.68
CA THR A 377 -26.58 20.81 -18.63
C THR A 377 -27.91 21.40 -18.17
N ASP A 378 -29.04 20.84 -18.62
CA ASP A 378 -30.38 21.30 -18.22
C ASP A 378 -30.61 21.13 -16.72
N LYS A 379 -30.18 19.99 -16.15
CA LYS A 379 -30.27 19.73 -14.71
C LYS A 379 -29.33 20.62 -13.92
N LEU A 380 -28.14 20.90 -14.45
CA LEU A 380 -27.18 21.81 -13.83
C LEU A 380 -27.78 23.20 -13.69
N GLN A 381 -28.39 23.74 -14.73
CA GLN A 381 -29.00 25.07 -14.69
C GLN A 381 -30.09 25.17 -13.60
N VAL A 382 -31.01 24.19 -13.59
CA VAL A 382 -32.06 24.11 -12.57
C VAL A 382 -31.49 23.98 -11.16
N LEU A 383 -30.39 23.24 -10.99
CA LEU A 383 -29.74 23.08 -9.70
C LEU A 383 -29.08 24.37 -9.23
N VAL A 384 -28.32 25.05 -10.10
CA VAL A 384 -27.65 26.32 -9.80
C VAL A 384 -28.68 27.38 -9.42
N ASP A 385 -29.80 27.47 -10.13
CA ASP A 385 -30.86 28.42 -9.81
C ASP A 385 -31.50 28.14 -8.45
N LYS A 386 -31.65 26.86 -8.06
CA LYS A 386 -32.10 26.49 -6.71
C LYS A 386 -31.05 26.80 -5.64
N CYS A 387 -29.77 26.57 -5.92
CA CYS A 387 -28.68 26.84 -4.98
C CYS A 387 -28.59 28.32 -4.59
N LYS A 388 -29.03 29.25 -5.45
CA LYS A 388 -29.12 30.69 -5.11
C LYS A 388 -30.02 30.96 -3.90
N SER A 389 -31.00 30.09 -3.62
CA SER A 389 -31.87 30.20 -2.45
C SER A 389 -31.22 29.69 -1.15
N PHE A 390 -30.06 29.05 -1.23
CA PHE A 390 -29.36 28.42 -0.11
C PHE A 390 -27.96 29.04 0.06
N PRO A 391 -27.81 30.12 0.84
CA PRO A 391 -26.55 30.85 0.97
C PRO A 391 -25.42 30.05 1.64
N LEU A 392 -25.75 28.95 2.32
CA LEU A 392 -24.79 28.09 3.02
C LEU A 392 -24.17 27.02 2.10
N ILE A 393 -24.66 26.87 0.87
CA ILE A 393 -24.15 25.87 -0.08
C ILE A 393 -23.03 26.48 -0.92
N THR A 394 -21.89 25.82 -0.92
CA THR A 394 -20.78 26.10 -1.83
C THR A 394 -20.87 25.16 -3.03
N TYR A 395 -20.79 25.68 -4.25
CA TYR A 395 -20.83 24.87 -5.47
C TYR A 395 -19.80 25.30 -6.51
N MET A 396 -19.32 24.33 -7.27
CA MET A 396 -18.46 24.50 -8.43
C MET A 396 -18.92 23.51 -9.50
N ALA A 397 -19.13 23.98 -10.72
CA ALA A 397 -19.53 23.16 -11.84
C ALA A 397 -18.69 23.51 -13.06
N VAL A 398 -18.14 22.51 -13.72
CA VAL A 398 -17.31 22.69 -14.90
C VAL A 398 -17.69 21.69 -15.97
N ASN A 399 -17.77 22.15 -17.21
CA ASN A 399 -17.96 21.26 -18.36
C ASN A 399 -16.61 20.82 -18.95
N LYS A 400 -16.64 19.86 -19.89
CA LYS A 400 -15.43 19.41 -20.60
C LYS A 400 -14.72 20.55 -21.35
N GLY A 401 -15.46 21.56 -21.79
CA GLY A 401 -14.91 22.76 -22.46
C GLY A 401 -14.26 23.78 -21.52
N GLY A 402 -14.27 23.55 -20.20
CA GLY A 402 -13.65 24.43 -19.21
C GLY A 402 -14.52 25.61 -18.75
N THR A 403 -15.81 25.67 -19.12
CA THR A 403 -16.71 26.71 -18.60
C THR A 403 -17.02 26.43 -17.13
N LEU A 404 -16.48 27.23 -16.23
CA LEU A 404 -16.68 27.13 -14.78
C LEU A 404 -17.84 28.04 -14.34
N VAL A 405 -18.78 27.46 -13.58
CA VAL A 405 -19.86 28.17 -12.89
C VAL A 405 -19.72 27.88 -11.39
N SER A 406 -19.53 28.91 -10.59
CA SER A 406 -19.28 28.77 -9.15
C SER A 406 -19.75 29.99 -8.35
N ASN A 407 -19.98 29.80 -7.06
CA ASN A 407 -20.19 30.86 -6.09
C ASN A 407 -18.99 31.07 -5.13
N VAL A 408 -17.83 30.50 -5.43
CA VAL A 408 -16.56 30.76 -4.73
C VAL A 408 -15.57 31.49 -5.61
N GLY A 409 -14.70 32.28 -4.99
CA GLY A 409 -13.56 32.89 -5.66
C GLY A 409 -12.54 31.83 -6.09
N THR A 410 -11.75 32.15 -7.11
CA THR A 410 -10.75 31.23 -7.69
C THR A 410 -9.71 30.74 -6.69
N ASN A 411 -9.40 31.56 -5.66
CA ASN A 411 -8.37 31.27 -4.66
C ASN A 411 -8.98 30.84 -3.31
N ASP A 412 -10.30 30.66 -3.24
CA ASP A 412 -10.98 30.27 -2.00
C ASP A 412 -10.80 28.77 -1.75
N VAL A 413 -10.18 28.42 -0.63
CA VAL A 413 -10.00 27.03 -0.20
C VAL A 413 -10.97 26.70 0.92
N ASN A 414 -11.83 25.70 0.67
CA ASN A 414 -12.82 25.27 1.66
C ASN A 414 -12.37 23.99 2.36
N VAL A 415 -12.14 24.07 3.67
CA VAL A 415 -11.85 22.89 4.50
C VAL A 415 -13.13 22.09 4.71
N VAL A 416 -13.09 20.80 4.39
CA VAL A 416 -14.24 19.89 4.48
C VAL A 416 -14.07 18.79 5.52
N THR A 417 -12.84 18.49 5.96
CA THR A 417 -12.57 17.55 7.06
C THR A 417 -11.48 18.12 7.95
N TRP A 418 -11.72 18.14 9.27
CA TRP A 418 -10.72 18.57 10.26
C TRP A 418 -10.89 17.83 11.59
N GLY A 419 -9.86 17.89 12.42
CA GLY A 419 -9.86 17.28 13.74
C GLY A 419 -9.20 18.17 14.79
N VAL A 420 -9.73 18.12 16.00
CA VAL A 420 -9.22 18.81 17.19
C VAL A 420 -8.76 17.75 18.18
N PHE A 421 -7.50 17.82 18.60
CA PHE A 421 -6.86 16.81 19.44
C PHE A 421 -6.19 17.44 20.66
N PRO A 422 -6.14 16.75 21.81
CA PRO A 422 -5.48 17.26 23.01
C PRO A 422 -4.01 17.60 22.74
N ALA A 423 -3.58 18.78 23.19
CA ALA A 423 -2.20 19.28 23.08
C ALA A 423 -1.62 19.27 21.66
N LYS A 424 -2.47 19.41 20.62
CA LYS A 424 -2.05 19.51 19.21
C LYS A 424 -2.76 20.67 18.53
N GLN A 425 -2.15 21.17 17.45
CA GLN A 425 -2.82 22.09 16.53
C GLN A 425 -3.96 21.40 15.79
N ILE A 426 -4.90 22.19 15.25
CA ILE A 426 -5.98 21.67 14.41
C ILE A 426 -5.36 21.07 13.14
N ILE A 427 -5.81 19.86 12.81
CA ILE A 427 -5.39 19.15 11.59
C ILE A 427 -6.54 19.24 10.60
N GLN A 428 -6.29 19.71 9.39
CA GLN A 428 -7.30 19.91 8.34
C GLN A 428 -6.91 19.17 7.05
N PRO A 429 -7.03 17.83 7.02
CA PRO A 429 -6.38 17.02 6.00
C PRO A 429 -7.09 16.97 4.64
N THR A 430 -8.27 17.57 4.53
CA THR A 430 -9.09 17.49 3.32
C THR A 430 -9.74 18.82 2.99
N VAL A 431 -9.51 19.28 1.77
CA VAL A 431 -10.01 20.56 1.25
C VAL A 431 -10.71 20.41 -0.10
N VAL A 432 -11.49 21.41 -0.46
CA VAL A 432 -12.04 21.64 -1.79
C VAL A 432 -11.43 22.94 -2.31
N ASP A 433 -10.75 22.85 -3.45
CA ASP A 433 -9.99 23.94 -4.06
C ASP A 433 -10.36 24.08 -5.56
N PRO A 434 -10.77 25.26 -6.04
CA PRO A 434 -11.17 25.48 -7.44
C PRO A 434 -10.05 25.20 -8.46
N ALA A 435 -8.81 25.57 -8.15
CA ALA A 435 -7.68 25.37 -9.06
C ALA A 435 -7.40 23.87 -9.26
N SER A 436 -7.33 23.11 -8.17
CA SER A 436 -7.21 21.65 -8.19
C SER A 436 -8.40 20.99 -8.89
N PHE A 437 -9.62 21.51 -8.72
CA PHE A 437 -10.82 20.99 -9.37
C PHE A 437 -10.74 21.12 -10.90
N ASN A 438 -10.20 22.23 -11.40
CA ASN A 438 -10.00 22.43 -12.84
C ASN A 438 -8.99 21.48 -13.45
N VAL A 439 -8.02 20.95 -12.69
CA VAL A 439 -7.13 19.90 -13.19
C VAL A 439 -7.77 18.52 -13.06
N TRP A 440 -8.46 18.27 -11.95
CA TRP A 440 -9.18 17.02 -11.74
C TRP A 440 -10.23 16.75 -12.83
N LYS A 441 -10.93 17.79 -13.31
CA LYS A 441 -12.00 17.64 -14.31
C LYS A 441 -11.53 16.87 -15.54
N ASP A 442 -10.29 17.09 -15.98
CA ASP A 442 -9.77 16.51 -17.22
C ASP A 442 -9.63 15.00 -17.06
N GLU A 443 -9.11 14.54 -15.92
CA GLU A 443 -9.11 13.11 -15.57
C GLU A 443 -10.54 12.56 -15.43
N ALA A 444 -11.40 13.28 -14.70
CA ALA A 444 -12.76 12.83 -14.42
C ALA A 444 -13.58 12.60 -15.71
N PHE A 445 -13.46 13.51 -16.69
CA PHE A 445 -14.08 13.38 -18.01
C PHE A 445 -13.37 12.36 -18.89
N GLU A 446 -12.04 12.25 -18.82
CA GLU A 446 -11.28 11.28 -19.61
C GLU A 446 -11.61 9.84 -19.21
N ILE A 447 -11.87 9.58 -17.91
CA ILE A 447 -12.30 8.26 -17.40
C ILE A 447 -13.56 7.73 -18.10
N TRP A 448 -14.50 8.58 -18.50
CA TRP A 448 -15.66 8.15 -19.31
C TRP A 448 -15.18 7.48 -20.60
N SER A 449 -14.37 8.20 -21.39
CA SER A 449 -13.89 7.74 -22.69
C SER A 449 -12.81 6.64 -22.64
N ARG A 450 -11.74 6.84 -21.89
CA ARG A 450 -10.57 5.95 -21.86
C ARG A 450 -10.64 4.88 -20.77
N GLY A 451 -11.50 5.07 -19.77
CA GLY A 451 -11.67 4.14 -18.66
C GLY A 451 -12.86 3.20 -18.85
N TRP A 452 -14.06 3.74 -19.11
CA TRP A 452 -15.27 2.92 -19.23
C TRP A 452 -15.63 2.57 -20.67
N ALA A 453 -15.71 3.55 -21.58
CA ALA A 453 -16.10 3.30 -22.97
C ALA A 453 -15.09 2.37 -23.69
N SER A 454 -13.81 2.42 -23.31
CA SER A 454 -12.75 1.52 -23.81
C SER A 454 -12.91 0.05 -23.38
N LEU A 455 -13.77 -0.25 -22.41
CA LEU A 455 -14.09 -1.63 -22.03
C LEU A 455 -14.97 -2.32 -23.08
N TYR A 456 -15.65 -1.54 -23.93
CA TYR A 456 -16.48 -2.05 -25.01
C TYR A 456 -15.68 -2.11 -26.32
N PRO A 457 -15.91 -3.12 -27.18
CA PRO A 457 -15.38 -3.15 -28.54
C PRO A 457 -15.73 -1.87 -29.32
N GLU A 458 -14.91 -1.50 -30.31
CA GLU A 458 -15.08 -0.26 -31.09
C GLU A 458 -16.45 -0.16 -31.77
N ASP A 459 -16.98 -1.30 -32.23
CA ASP A 459 -18.24 -1.39 -32.96
C ASP A 459 -19.47 -1.55 -32.06
N ASP A 460 -19.30 -1.66 -30.74
CA ASP A 460 -20.41 -1.89 -29.81
C ASP A 460 -21.25 -0.62 -29.61
N PRO A 461 -22.59 -0.66 -29.77
CA PRO A 461 -23.45 0.50 -29.53
C PRO A 461 -23.34 1.04 -28.08
N SER A 462 -23.01 0.18 -27.12
CA SER A 462 -22.80 0.56 -25.71
C SER A 462 -21.67 1.57 -25.56
N ARG A 463 -20.65 1.54 -26.43
CA ARG A 463 -19.52 2.47 -26.44
C ARG A 463 -19.91 3.90 -26.80
N LYS A 464 -21.04 4.09 -27.49
CA LYS A 464 -21.59 5.43 -27.79
C LYS A 464 -22.41 6.01 -26.64
N ILE A 465 -22.92 5.14 -25.78
CA ILE A 465 -23.77 5.49 -24.64
C ILE A 465 -22.92 5.76 -23.39
N ALA A 466 -21.88 4.95 -23.17
CA ALA A 466 -20.83 5.16 -22.17
C ALA A 466 -19.88 6.29 -22.61
#